data_AF-A0A5C1ABR8-F1
#
_entry.id   AF-A0A5C1ABR8-F1
#
_cell.length_a   1.000
_cell.length_b   1.000
_cell.length_c   1.000
_cell.angle_alpha   90.00
_cell.angle_beta   90.00
_cell.angle_gamma   90.00
#
_symmetry.space_group_name_H-M   'P 1'
#
loop_
_entity.id
_entity.type
_entity.pdbx_description
1 polymer ?
#
loop_
_entity_poly.entity_id
_entity_poly.type
_entity_poly.pdbx_seq_one_letter_code
_entity_poly.pdbx_strand_id
1 'polypeptide(L)' 'MISILKYTDCPACGRKHHFGLPEGKWPTGCVCEYVCPETGRRSSLRIDQPGEEARYYPQGAVQLKPLAATA' A
#
# COMPACT_ATOMS: atom_id res chain seq x y z
N MET A 1 -6.40 11.49 -8.16
CA MET A 1 -5.79 11.68 -6.82
C MET A 1 -5.28 10.33 -6.36
N ILE A 2 -4.18 10.30 -5.63
CA ILE A 2 -3.62 9.05 -5.11
C ILE A 2 -4.09 8.83 -3.67
N SER A 3 -4.18 7.58 -3.25
CA SER A 3 -4.43 7.23 -1.84
C SER A 3 -3.15 6.70 -1.20
N ILE A 4 -2.79 7.26 -0.04
CA ILE A 4 -1.58 6.92 0.71
C ILE A 4 -1.95 6.41 2.10
N LEU A 5 -1.33 5.31 2.50
CA LEU A 5 -1.27 4.84 3.87
C LEU A 5 0.10 5.20 4.44
N LYS A 6 0.13 6.13 5.38
CA LYS A 6 1.37 6.57 6.04
C LYS A 6 1.66 5.68 7.24
N TYR A 7 2.96 5.56 7.58
CA TYR A 7 3.45 4.88 8.79
C TYR A 7 2.89 3.47 9.04
N THR A 8 2.55 2.74 7.97
CA THR A 8 1.94 1.42 8.07
C THR A 8 3.02 0.37 8.26
N ASP A 9 2.77 -0.58 9.14
CA ASP A 9 3.69 -1.69 9.38
C ASP A 9 3.80 -2.58 8.14
N CYS A 10 5.03 -2.89 7.74
CA CYS A 10 5.29 -3.76 6.61
C CYS A 10 5.50 -5.20 7.11
N PRO A 11 4.55 -6.13 6.85
CA PRO A 11 4.69 -7.52 7.27
C PRO A 11 5.93 -8.24 6.70
N ALA A 12 6.56 -7.71 5.65
CA ALA A 12 7.76 -8.28 5.06
C ALA A 12 9.06 -7.96 5.81
N CYS A 13 9.13 -6.82 6.51
CA CYS A 13 10.37 -6.35 7.15
C CYS A 13 10.18 -5.85 8.60
N GLY A 14 8.93 -5.72 9.08
CA GLY A 14 8.59 -5.19 10.41
C GLY A 14 8.89 -3.71 10.60
N ARG A 15 9.16 -2.96 9.51
CA ARG A 15 9.39 -1.52 9.54
C ARG A 15 8.16 -0.77 9.04
N LYS A 16 8.09 0.51 9.41
CA LYS A 16 7.03 1.40 8.92
C LYS A 16 7.38 1.93 7.53
N HIS A 17 6.46 1.73 6.59
CA HIS A 17 6.57 2.28 5.24
C HIS A 17 5.35 3.14 4.91
N HIS A 18 5.55 4.03 3.94
CA HIS A 18 4.43 4.67 3.26
C HIS A 18 4.02 3.76 2.12
N PHE A 19 2.75 3.42 2.03
CA PHE A 19 2.20 2.68 0.91
C PHE A 19 1.30 3.60 0.13
N GLY A 20 1.35 3.51 -1.19
CA GLY A 20 0.49 4.32 -2.03
C GLY A 20 -0.11 3.51 -3.15
N LEU A 21 -1.25 3.99 -3.60
CA LEU A 21 -1.94 3.50 -4.77
C LEU A 21 -1.92 4.59 -5.84
N PRO A 22 -1.43 4.29 -7.05
CA PRO A 22 -1.32 5.28 -8.12
C PRO A 22 -2.69 5.76 -8.63
N GLU A 23 -3.74 4.94 -8.52
CA GLU A 23 -5.06 5.26 -9.07
C GLU A 23 -6.19 4.83 -8.14
N GLY A 24 -7.05 5.78 -7.76
CA GLY A 24 -8.30 5.53 -7.04
C GLY A 24 -8.21 5.61 -5.51
N LYS A 25 -9.36 5.34 -4.87
CA LYS A 25 -9.49 5.18 -3.41
C LYS A 25 -9.58 3.70 -3.09
N TRP A 26 -8.87 3.25 -2.05
CA TRP A 26 -9.07 1.89 -1.56
C TRP A 26 -10.43 1.75 -0.89
N PRO A 27 -11.23 0.74 -1.25
CA PRO A 27 -12.28 0.26 -0.36
C PRO A 27 -11.63 -0.45 0.83
N THR A 28 -12.07 -0.11 2.03
CA THR A 28 -11.71 -0.84 3.26
C THR A 28 -12.02 -2.33 3.08
N GLY A 29 -11.10 -3.20 3.48
CA GLY A 29 -11.22 -4.66 3.37
C GLY A 29 -10.48 -5.29 2.17
N CYS A 30 -9.96 -4.48 1.24
CA CYS A 30 -9.17 -4.98 0.11
C CYS A 30 -7.79 -5.50 0.54
N VAL A 31 -7.25 -6.47 -0.20
CA VAL A 31 -5.90 -7.01 0.00
C VAL A 31 -5.06 -6.64 -1.22
N CYS A 32 -3.86 -6.12 -0.96
CA CYS A 32 -2.99 -5.57 -1.99
C CYS A 32 -1.61 -6.23 -1.87
N GLU A 33 -1.00 -6.58 -2.99
CA GLU A 33 0.38 -7.03 -3.02
C GLU A 33 1.36 -5.86 -3.20
N TYR A 34 2.56 -6.04 -2.68
CA TYR A 34 3.66 -5.12 -2.87
C TYR A 34 5.00 -5.84 -2.76
N VAL A 35 6.06 -5.18 -3.22
CA VAL A 35 7.44 -5.62 -3.02
C VAL A 35 8.07 -4.71 -1.97
N CYS A 36 8.57 -5.29 -0.88
CA CYS A 36 9.25 -4.53 0.15
C CYS A 36 10.60 -4.00 -0.40
N PRO A 37 10.86 -2.68 -0.35
CA PRO A 37 12.10 -2.11 -0.87
C PRO A 37 13.34 -2.54 -0.05
N GLU A 38 13.15 -2.84 1.24
CA GLU A 38 14.24 -3.21 2.15
C GLU A 38 14.68 -4.67 1.99
N THR A 39 13.72 -5.58 1.75
CA THR A 39 13.98 -7.04 1.73
C THR A 39 13.83 -7.65 0.34
N GLY A 40 13.27 -6.92 -0.63
CA GLY A 40 12.93 -7.43 -1.96
C GLY A 40 11.81 -8.48 -1.97
N ARG A 41 11.21 -8.80 -0.82
CA ARG A 41 10.18 -9.83 -0.70
C ARG A 41 8.82 -9.29 -1.13
N ARG A 42 8.09 -10.11 -1.89
CA ARG A 42 6.66 -9.88 -2.13
C ARG A 42 5.87 -10.20 -0.87
N SER A 43 4.95 -9.32 -0.52
CA SER A 43 4.03 -9.52 0.59
C SER A 43 2.69 -8.86 0.29
N SER A 44 1.70 -9.15 1.12
CA SER A 44 0.35 -8.60 1.01
C SER A 44 0.01 -7.73 2.22
N LEU A 45 -0.67 -6.62 1.98
CA LEU A 45 -1.20 -5.72 2.98
C LEU A 45 -2.73 -5.66 2.85
N ARG A 46 -3.44 -5.85 3.97
CA ARG A 46 -4.89 -5.62 4.03
C ARG A 46 -5.15 -4.17 4.40
N ILE A 47 -6.04 -3.51 3.66
CA ILE A 47 -6.41 -2.12 3.89
C ILE A 47 -7.55 -2.08 4.90
N ASP A 48 -7.23 -1.83 6.17
CA ASP A 48 -8.23 -1.77 7.26
C ASP A 48 -8.76 -0.34 7.52
N GLN A 49 -8.05 0.67 7.01
CA GLN A 49 -8.41 2.08 7.13
C GLN A 49 -8.36 2.77 5.76
N PRO A 50 -9.22 3.78 5.52
CA PRO A 50 -9.16 4.56 4.30
C PRO A 50 -7.81 5.27 4.19
N GLY A 51 -7.23 5.25 2.99
CA GLY A 51 -6.00 5.99 2.68
C GLY A 51 -6.24 7.49 2.62
N GLU A 52 -5.24 8.28 2.99
CA GLU A 52 -5.26 9.73 2.83
C GLU A 52 -5.13 10.11 1.35
N GLU A 53 -5.94 11.05 0.88
CA GLU A 53 -5.84 11.56 -0.47
C GLU A 53 -4.66 12.53 -0.60
N ALA A 54 -3.80 12.30 -1.59
CA ALA A 54 -2.72 13.21 -1.90
C ALA A 54 -2.63 13.51 -3.39
N ARG A 55 -1.94 14.62 -3.68
CA ARG A 55 -1.63 15.05 -5.05
C ARG A 55 -0.38 14.35 -5.60
N TYR A 56 0.56 13.97 -4.74
CA TYR A 56 1.86 13.43 -5.13
C TYR A 56 2.27 12.25 -4.26
N TYR A 57 2.95 11.30 -4.87
CA TYR A 57 3.47 10.10 -4.22
C TYR A 57 4.64 10.48 -3.30
N PRO A 58 4.60 10.14 -2.00
CA PRO A 58 5.71 10.46 -1.10
C PRO A 58 6.97 9.75 -1.55
N GLN A 59 8.12 10.39 -1.37
CA GLN A 59 9.40 9.75 -1.65
C GLN A 59 9.58 8.51 -0.77
N GLY A 60 10.05 7.42 -1.37
CA GLY A 60 10.23 6.14 -0.69
C GLY A 60 8.93 5.40 -0.38
N ALA A 61 7.78 5.87 -0.88
CA ALA A 61 6.55 5.10 -0.74
C ALA A 61 6.56 3.86 -1.64
N VAL A 62 5.92 2.81 -1.16
CA VAL A 62 5.86 1.50 -1.78
C VAL A 62 4.57 1.39 -2.56
N GLN A 63 4.67 1.10 -3.85
CA GLN A 63 3.52 0.94 -4.73
C GLN A 63 2.76 -0.34 -4.41
N LEU A 64 1.52 -0.18 -3.98
CA LEU A 64 0.58 -1.27 -3.84
C LEU A 64 0.00 -1.61 -5.20
N LYS A 65 -0.22 -2.90 -5.42
CA LYS A 65 -1.01 -3.44 -6.52
C LYS A 65 -2.22 -4.16 -5.94
N PRO A 66 -3.45 -3.87 -6.40
CA PRO A 66 -4.61 -4.63 -5.95
C PRO A 66 -4.43 -6.09 -6.34
N LEU A 67 -4.56 -7.01 -5.36
CA LEU A 67 -4.88 -8.38 -5.73
C LEU A 67 -6.31 -8.30 -6.23
N ALA A 68 -6.52 -8.45 -7.53
CA ALA A 68 -7.87 -8.54 -8.07
C ALA A 68 -8.62 -9.59 -7.25
N ALA A 69 -9.72 -9.19 -6.61
CA ALA A 69 -10.67 -10.16 -6.12
C ALA A 69 -11.09 -10.96 -7.35
N THR A 70 -10.67 -12.23 -7.42
CA THR A 70 -11.14 -13.13 -8.46
C THR A 70 -12.66 -13.04 -8.48
N ALA A 71 -13.19 -12.58 -9.62
CA ALA A 71 -14.61 -12.37 -9.86
C ALA A 71 -15.43 -13.64 -9.63
#